data_AF-A0A835JBJ1-F1
#
_entry.id   AF-A0A835JBJ1-F1
#
_cell.length_a   1.000
_cell.length_b   1.000
_cell.length_c   1.000
_cell.angle_alpha   90.00
_cell.angle_beta   90.00
_cell.angle_gamma   90.00
#
_symmetry.space_group_name_H-M   'P 1'
#
loop_
_entity.id
_entity.type
_entity.pdbx_description
1 polymer ?
#
loop_
_entity_poly.entity_id
_entity_poly.type
_entity_poly.pdbx_seq_one_letter_code
_entity_poly.pdbx_strand_id
1 'polypeptide(L)'
;MAGDTETPHQISLFRSQITTRRFNDESLRILESLLVFRDVKSQAETRSDLKQFLRFESLSIFQEIKYKTVYQKLFILQFFVRAFALIGDTEAAPKSYPSFN
;
A
#
# COMPACT_ATOMS: atom_id res chain seq x y z
N MET A 1 -23.55 1.37 12.60
CA MET A 1 -23.43 0.62 11.34
C MET A 1 -22.68 1.46 10.31
N ALA A 2 -21.36 1.66 10.47
CA ALA A 2 -20.57 2.56 9.59
C ALA A 2 -19.29 1.91 9.02
N GLY A 3 -19.06 0.63 9.28
CA GLY A 3 -17.80 -0.03 8.90
C GLY A 3 -17.71 -0.52 7.45
N ASP A 4 -18.84 -0.69 6.75
CA ASP A 4 -18.86 -1.46 5.48
C ASP A 4 -18.72 -0.58 4.23
N THR A 5 -19.05 0.70 4.30
CA THR A 5 -19.00 1.63 3.15
C THR A 5 -17.71 2.46 3.08
N GLU A 6 -16.95 2.53 4.17
CA GLU A 6 -15.76 3.36 4.26
C GLU A 6 -14.54 2.72 3.56
N THR A 7 -14.45 1.38 3.57
CA THR A 7 -13.33 0.65 2.94
C THR A 7 -13.31 0.80 1.40
N PRO A 8 -14.42 0.57 0.66
CA PRO A 8 -14.43 0.73 -0.79
C PRO A 8 -14.11 2.17 -1.24
N HIS A 9 -14.58 3.16 -0.47
CA HIS A 9 -14.30 4.57 -0.73
C HIS A 9 -12.81 4.89 -0.54
N GLN A 10 -12.19 4.43 0.55
CA GLN A 10 -10.77 4.61 0.82
C GLN A 10 -9.89 3.90 -0.23
N ILE A 11 -10.25 2.71 -0.69
CA ILE A 11 -9.55 2.01 -1.78
C ILE A 11 -9.61 2.83 -3.08
N SER A 12 -10.80 3.33 -3.43
CA SER A 12 -10.98 4.15 -4.64
C SER A 12 -10.18 5.45 -4.55
N LEU A 13 -10.21 6.12 -3.38
CA LEU A 13 -9.44 7.32 -3.12
C LEU A 13 -7.94 7.08 -3.24
N PHE A 14 -7.43 6.01 -2.63
CA PHE A 14 -6.02 5.63 -2.73
C PHE A 14 -5.62 5.40 -4.20
N ARG A 15 -6.39 4.59 -4.94
CA ARG A 15 -6.13 4.33 -6.36
C ARG A 15 -6.10 5.63 -7.17
N SER A 16 -7.06 6.52 -6.95
CA SER A 16 -7.11 7.83 -7.61
C SER A 16 -5.86 8.67 -7.34
N GLN A 17 -5.39 8.71 -6.10
CA GLN A 17 -4.16 9.44 -5.74
C GLN A 17 -2.92 8.88 -6.44
N ILE A 18 -2.78 7.55 -6.54
CA ILE A 18 -1.67 6.92 -7.26
C ILE A 18 -1.74 7.23 -8.76
N THR A 19 -2.91 7.06 -9.38
CA THR A 19 -3.11 7.33 -10.82
C THR A 19 -2.85 8.80 -11.16
N THR A 20 -3.21 9.73 -10.28
CA THR A 20 -2.95 11.17 -10.42
C THR A 20 -1.54 11.60 -10.00
N ARG A 21 -0.66 10.65 -9.64
CA ARG A 21 0.74 10.88 -9.26
C ARG A 21 0.91 11.74 -8.01
N ARG A 22 -0.08 11.67 -7.12
CA ARG A 22 -0.04 12.28 -5.79
C ARG A 22 0.62 11.29 -4.83
N PHE A 23 1.93 11.44 -4.66
CA PHE A 23 2.72 10.67 -3.70
C PHE A 23 2.93 11.51 -2.45
N ASN A 24 2.09 11.35 -1.43
CA ASN A 24 2.21 12.10 -0.19
C ASN A 24 1.91 11.20 1.03
N ASP A 25 2.18 11.73 2.22
CA ASP A 25 1.95 10.98 3.47
C ASP A 25 0.46 10.69 3.71
N GLU A 26 -0.44 11.50 3.15
CA GLU A 26 -1.89 11.25 3.19
C GLU A 26 -2.27 9.95 2.46
N SER A 27 -1.70 9.70 1.28
CA SER A 27 -1.87 8.43 0.57
C SER A 27 -1.36 7.24 1.37
N LEU A 28 -0.24 7.41 2.09
CA LEU A 28 0.30 6.36 2.97
C LEU A 28 -0.62 6.10 4.16
N ARG A 29 -1.19 7.14 4.77
CA ARG A 29 -2.16 6.98 5.87
C ARG A 29 -3.44 6.28 5.43
N ILE A 30 -3.93 6.54 4.21
CA ILE A 30 -5.07 5.81 3.65
C ILE A 30 -4.70 4.33 3.45
N LEU A 31 -3.48 4.05 2.97
CA LEU A 31 -3.00 2.68 2.87
C LEU A 31 -2.92 2.00 4.25
N GLU A 32 -2.39 2.67 5.26
CA GLU A 32 -2.35 2.18 6.64
C GLU A 32 -3.75 1.89 7.18
N SER A 33 -4.73 2.79 7.01
CA SER A 33 -6.09 2.57 7.50
C SER A 33 -6.76 1.36 6.84
N LEU A 34 -6.54 1.17 5.54
CA LEU A 34 -7.00 -0.01 4.80
C LEU A 34 -6.38 -1.31 5.31
N LEU A 35 -5.15 -1.24 5.82
CA LEU A 35 -4.40 -2.40 6.33
C LEU A 35 -4.70 -2.70 7.80
N VAL A 36 -5.20 -1.75 8.59
CA VAL A 36 -5.50 -1.90 10.02
C VAL A 36 -6.92 -2.44 10.25
N PHE A 37 -7.86 -2.21 9.32
CA PHE A 37 -9.28 -2.54 9.49
C PHE A 37 -9.74 -3.67 8.57
N ARG A 38 -9.84 -4.92 9.06
CA ARG A 38 -10.81 -5.97 8.64
C ARG A 38 -10.48 -7.36 9.16
N ASP A 39 -11.49 -8.24 9.08
CA ASP A 39 -11.37 -9.70 9.17
C ASP A 39 -10.22 -10.21 8.29
N VAL A 40 -9.40 -11.11 8.85
CA VAL A 40 -8.08 -11.53 8.34
C VAL A 40 -8.15 -12.01 6.88
N LYS A 41 -9.26 -12.63 6.48
CA LYS A 41 -9.45 -13.16 5.12
C LYS A 41 -9.65 -12.04 4.10
N SER A 42 -10.58 -11.12 4.36
CA SER A 42 -10.83 -9.97 3.47
C SER A 42 -9.66 -8.98 3.42
N GLN A 43 -8.87 -8.93 4.50
CA GLN A 43 -7.65 -8.12 4.59
C GLN A 43 -6.54 -8.69 3.69
N ALA A 44 -6.36 -10.01 3.66
CA ALA A 44 -5.37 -10.66 2.80
C ALA A 44 -5.66 -10.45 1.30
N GLU A 45 -6.93 -10.57 0.91
CA GLU A 45 -7.39 -10.30 -0.46
C GLU A 45 -7.15 -8.83 -0.84
N THR A 46 -7.56 -7.90 0.03
CA THR A 46 -7.34 -6.45 -0.17
C THR A 46 -5.85 -6.10 -0.28
N ARG A 47 -4.99 -6.73 0.55
CA ARG A 47 -3.53 -6.58 0.48
C ARG A 47 -2.98 -7.06 -0.85
N SER A 48 -3.41 -8.24 -1.30
CA SER A 48 -2.99 -8.81 -2.58
C SER A 48 -3.35 -7.88 -3.75
N ASP A 49 -4.59 -7.39 -3.77
CA ASP A 49 -5.08 -6.48 -4.80
C ASP A 49 -4.31 -5.16 -4.84
N LEU A 50 -4.10 -4.54 -3.67
CA LEU A 50 -3.33 -3.30 -3.55
C LEU A 50 -1.85 -3.50 -3.93
N LYS A 51 -1.26 -4.64 -3.54
CA LYS A 51 0.11 -5.01 -3.93
C LYS A 51 0.24 -5.13 -5.44
N GLN A 52 -0.70 -5.82 -6.09
CA GLN A 52 -0.70 -6.01 -7.54
C GLN A 52 -0.92 -4.68 -8.26
N PHE A 53 -1.86 -3.85 -7.78
CA PHE A 53 -2.09 -2.51 -8.31
C PHE A 53 -0.82 -1.64 -8.24
N LEU A 54 -0.18 -1.54 -7.07
CA LEU A 54 1.04 -0.75 -6.91
C LEU A 54 2.20 -1.29 -7.76
N ARG A 55 2.33 -2.61 -7.90
CA ARG A 55 3.32 -3.21 -8.80
C ARG A 55 3.10 -2.76 -10.23
N PHE A 56 1.86 -2.85 -10.73
CA PHE A 56 1.54 -2.45 -12.09
C PHE A 56 1.79 -0.96 -12.32
N GLU A 57 1.26 -0.11 -11.45
CA GLU A 57 1.46 1.35 -11.54
C GLU A 57 2.95 1.70 -11.48
N SER A 58 3.71 1.14 -10.52
CA SER A 58 5.13 1.45 -10.34
C SER A 58 5.97 1.26 -11.61
N LEU A 59 5.65 0.26 -12.44
CA LEU A 59 6.34 0.03 -13.71
C LEU A 59 6.12 1.20 -14.68
N SER A 60 4.88 1.67 -14.79
CA SER A 60 4.53 2.85 -15.61
C SER A 60 5.19 4.11 -15.05
N ILE A 61 5.11 4.31 -13.73
CA ILE A 61 5.67 5.49 -13.06
C ILE A 61 7.19 5.55 -13.23
N PHE A 62 7.89 4.44 -13.08
CA PHE A 62 9.36 4.41 -13.21
C PHE A 62 9.83 4.69 -14.64
N GLN A 63 9.00 4.44 -15.65
CA GLN A 63 9.28 4.87 -17.02
C GLN A 63 9.08 6.37 -17.20
N GLU A 64 8.01 6.94 -16.65
CA GLU A 64 7.70 8.37 -16.76
C GLU A 64 8.71 9.26 -16.01
N ILE A 65 9.20 8.82 -14.85
CA ILE A 65 10.11 9.64 -14.04
C ILE A 65 11.52 9.71 -14.59
N LYS A 66 11.86 8.99 -15.68
CA LYS A 66 13.20 9.02 -16.30
C LYS A 66 13.68 10.45 -16.61
N TYR A 67 12.75 11.33 -16.99
CA TYR A 67 13.02 12.72 -17.35
C TYR A 67 12.87 13.72 -16.18
N LYS A 68 12.54 13.24 -14.97
CA LYS A 68 12.45 14.07 -13.76
C LYS A 68 13.83 14.29 -13.11
N THR A 69 13.91 15.28 -12.21
CA THR A 69 15.12 15.55 -11.43
C THR A 69 15.45 14.37 -10.50
N VAL A 70 16.71 14.25 -10.09
CA VAL A 70 17.15 13.22 -9.14
C VAL A 70 16.34 13.29 -7.85
N TYR A 71 16.09 14.49 -7.33
CA TYR A 71 15.27 14.70 -6.13
C TYR A 71 13.85 14.13 -6.29
N GLN A 72 13.18 14.43 -7.41
CA GLN A 72 11.83 13.92 -7.68
C GLN A 72 11.82 12.39 -7.83
N LYS A 73 12.84 11.80 -8.47
CA LYS A 73 12.98 10.35 -8.58
C LYS A 73 13.10 9.70 -7.20
N LEU A 74 13.98 10.23 -6.35
CA LEU A 74 14.19 9.74 -4.99
C LEU A 74 12.93 9.87 -4.15
N PHE A 75 12.21 10.99 -4.25
CA PHE A 75 10.94 11.21 -3.55
C PHE A 75 9.89 10.15 -3.92
N ILE A 76 9.73 9.87 -5.22
CA ILE A 76 8.77 8.87 -5.72
C ILE A 76 9.20 7.46 -5.30
N LEU A 77 10.49 7.13 -5.40
CA LEU A 77 11.02 5.85 -4.93
C LEU A 77 10.79 5.66 -3.43
N GLN A 78 11.05 6.68 -2.62
CA GLN A 78 10.84 6.62 -1.17
C GLN A 78 9.36 6.35 -0.83
N PHE A 79 8.43 6.97 -1.56
CA PHE A 79 7.01 6.68 -1.41
C PHE A 79 6.69 5.21 -1.68
N PHE A 80 7.14 4.66 -2.82
CA PHE A 80 6.87 3.26 -3.18
C PHE A 80 7.52 2.28 -2.20
N VAL A 81 8.74 2.55 -1.73
CA VAL A 81 9.40 1.72 -0.71
C VAL A 81 8.54 1.68 0.57
N ARG A 82 8.05 2.82 1.04
CA ARG A 82 7.16 2.89 2.23
C ARG A 82 5.85 2.15 1.98
N ALA A 83 5.20 2.36 0.84
CA ALA A 83 3.94 1.70 0.51
C ALA A 83 4.09 0.17 0.41
N PHE A 84 5.17 -0.33 -0.20
CA PHE A 84 5.44 -1.76 -0.26
C PHE A 84 5.81 -2.35 1.11
N ALA A 85 6.53 -1.58 1.95
CA ALA A 85 6.80 -1.98 3.33
C ALA A 85 5.48 -2.14 4.10
N LEU A 86 4.58 -1.16 4.06
CA LEU A 86 3.28 -1.22 4.73
C LEU A 86 2.45 -2.46 4.33
N ILE A 87 2.42 -2.79 3.05
CA ILE A 87 1.69 -3.97 2.55
C ILE A 87 2.39 -5.29 2.95
N GLY A 88 3.73 -5.29 3.02
CA GLY A 88 4.55 -6.45 3.34
C GLY A 88 4.77 -6.73 4.83
N ASP A 89 4.60 -5.73 5.70
CA ASP A 89 4.89 -5.78 7.14
C ASP A 89 3.79 -6.49 7.95
N THR A 90 3.23 -7.55 7.38
CA THR A 90 2.08 -8.26 7.96
C THR A 90 2.27 -9.77 8.02
N GLU A 91 3.42 -10.28 7.57
CA GLU A 91 3.84 -11.68 7.74
C GLU A 91 4.81 -11.91 8.91
N ALA A 92 4.96 -10.93 9.82
CA ALA A 92 5.77 -11.08 11.03
C ALA A 92 4.91 -11.23 12.29
N ALA A 93 3.94 -12.15 12.29
CA ALA A 93 3.49 -12.73 13.55
C ALA A 93 4.58 -13.75 14.00
N PRO A 94 5.10 -13.67 15.24
CA PRO A 94 6.06 -14.66 15.72
C PRO A 94 5.40 -16.03 15.62
N LYS A 95 5.92 -16.89 14.74
CA LYS A 95 5.65 -18.32 14.81
C LYS A 95 6.07 -18.72 16.21
N SER A 96 5.08 -18.94 17.08
CA SER A 96 5.30 -19.49 18.42
C SER A 96 6.22 -20.68 18.25
N TYR A 97 7.44 -20.57 18.75
CA TYR A 97 8.35 -21.71 18.79
C TYR A 97 7.61 -22.84 19.51
N PRO A 98 7.63 -24.07 18.99
CA PRO A 98 7.03 -25.17 19.70
C PRO A 98 7.80 -25.34 21.00
N SER A 99 7.12 -25.16 22.13
CA SER A 99 7.63 -25.57 23.43
C SER A 99 7.81 -27.09 23.38
N PHE A 100 9.06 -27.52 23.28
CA PHE A 100 9.40 -28.92 23.53
C PHE A 100 9.27 -29.13 25.05
N ASN A 101 8.21 -29.84 25.45
CA ASN A 101 8.13 -30.52 26.75
C ASN A 101 8.93 -31.82 26.69
#